data_AF-A0A2D3W424-F1
#
_entry.id   AF-A0A2D3W424-F1
#
_cell.length_a   1.000
_cell.length_b   1.000
_cell.length_c   1.000
_cell.angle_alpha   90.00
_cell.angle_beta   90.00
_cell.angle_gamma   90.00
#
_symmetry.space_group_name_H-M   'P 1'
#
loop_
_entity.id
_entity.type
_entity.pdbx_description
1 polymer ?
#
loop_
_entity_poly.entity_id
_entity_poly.type
_entity_poly.pdbx_seq_one_letter_code
_entity_poly.pdbx_strand_id
1 'polypeptide(L)'
;MQVKEIYEFLNDLSPFELQESWDNSGLLVGSMEDEVQRIYLSLDVDSVLIDEVESNSLLIVHHPLIFKGLKNLNSTRYPSNIIKKMIKKDISLIAMHTNFDKTHLNRYVATEVLGYQNVVCEEFF
;
A
#
# COMPACT_ATOMS: atom_id res chain seq x y z
N MET A 1 8.93 9.31 -13.39
CA MET A 1 8.50 9.85 -12.09
C MET A 1 9.02 8.87 -11.07
N GLN A 2 9.76 9.37 -10.09
CA GLN A 2 10.43 8.50 -9.14
C GLN A 2 9.45 8.04 -8.07
N VAL A 3 9.59 6.80 -7.61
CA VAL A 3 8.82 6.27 -6.49
C VAL A 3 8.94 7.19 -5.27
N LYS A 4 10.12 7.77 -5.02
CA LYS A 4 10.35 8.76 -3.97
C LYS A 4 9.38 9.95 -4.01
N GLU A 5 9.18 10.55 -5.18
CA GLU A 5 8.31 11.73 -5.34
C GLU A 5 6.86 11.38 -4.96
N ILE A 6 6.41 10.20 -5.35
CA ILE A 6 5.07 9.69 -5.02
C ILE A 6 5.00 9.36 -3.53
N TYR A 7 6.02 8.69 -2.97
CA TYR A 7 6.07 8.35 -1.56
C TYR A 7 5.99 9.59 -0.66
N GLU A 8 6.75 10.64 -0.99
CA GLU A 8 6.73 11.92 -0.26
C GLU A 8 5.34 12.56 -0.32
N PHE A 9 4.70 12.57 -1.49
CA PHE A 9 3.31 13.04 -1.62
C PHE A 9 2.32 12.22 -0.76
N LEU A 10 2.44 10.89 -0.75
CA LEU A 10 1.57 10.04 0.07
C LEU A 10 1.83 10.24 1.57
N ASN A 11 3.07 10.47 1.96
CA ASN A 11 3.44 10.78 3.34
C ASN A 11 2.90 12.16 3.78
N ASP A 12 2.90 13.16 2.91
CA ASP A 12 2.29 14.45 3.21
C ASP A 12 0.76 14.34 3.31
N LEU A 13 0.14 13.50 2.48
CA LEU A 13 -1.30 13.24 2.49
C LEU A 13 -1.74 12.51 3.77
N SER A 14 -1.06 11.40 4.10
CA SER A 14 -1.39 10.53 5.24
C SER A 14 -0.08 9.99 5.83
N PRO A 15 0.54 10.71 6.77
CA PRO A 15 1.88 10.40 7.26
C PRO A 15 2.03 8.95 7.70
N PHE A 16 3.08 8.29 7.21
CA PHE A 16 3.33 6.89 7.52
C PHE A 16 3.66 6.67 9.00
N GLU A 17 4.09 7.71 9.72
CA GLU A 17 4.31 7.66 11.17
C GLU A 17 3.03 7.48 11.99
N LEU A 18 1.86 7.78 11.42
CA LEU A 18 0.57 7.59 12.09
C LEU A 18 0.10 6.13 12.12
N GLN A 19 0.80 5.24 11.40
CA GLN A 19 0.46 3.82 11.40
C GLN A 19 0.55 3.22 12.81
N GLU A 20 -0.25 2.19 13.05
CA GLU A 20 -0.18 1.42 14.30
C GLU A 20 1.19 0.77 14.48
N SER A 21 1.61 0.56 15.73
CA SER A 21 2.95 0.03 16.03
C SER A 21 3.20 -1.39 15.49
N TRP A 22 2.13 -2.11 15.18
CA TRP A 22 2.16 -3.47 14.62
C TRP A 22 2.02 -3.50 13.09
N ASP A 23 1.77 -2.34 12.47
CA ASP A 23 1.51 -2.22 11.04
C ASP A 23 2.80 -2.26 10.21
N ASN A 24 2.64 -2.37 8.89
CA ASN A 24 3.73 -2.31 7.92
C ASN A 24 3.32 -1.50 6.67
N SER A 25 3.10 -0.20 6.86
CA SER A 25 2.85 0.77 5.79
C SER A 25 4.15 1.36 5.24
N GLY A 26 4.12 1.83 3.98
CA GLY A 26 5.26 2.39 3.26
C GLY A 26 5.69 1.55 2.06
N LEU A 27 6.93 1.76 1.56
CA LEU A 27 7.47 1.01 0.43
C LEU A 27 7.86 -0.41 0.86
N LEU A 28 7.17 -1.43 0.31
CA LEU A 28 7.37 -2.84 0.69
C LEU A 28 8.11 -3.67 -0.37
N VAL A 29 8.02 -3.27 -1.64
CA VAL A 29 8.71 -3.91 -2.77
C VAL A 29 9.22 -2.82 -3.71
N GLY A 30 10.46 -2.93 -4.18
CA GLY A 30 11.09 -1.95 -5.07
C GLY A 30 12.11 -1.07 -4.36
N SER A 31 12.40 0.09 -4.96
CA SER A 31 13.34 1.10 -4.48
C SER A 31 12.74 2.50 -4.64
N MET A 32 13.17 3.44 -3.77
CA MET A 32 12.75 4.85 -3.86
C MET A 32 13.26 5.51 -5.16
N GLU A 33 14.36 5.00 -5.69
CA GLU A 33 15.02 5.44 -6.91
C GLU A 33 14.41 4.85 -8.19
N ASP A 34 13.46 3.92 -8.08
CA ASP A 34 12.79 3.32 -9.24
C ASP A 34 11.99 4.38 -10.02
N GLU A 35 12.12 4.34 -11.36
CA GLU A 35 11.31 5.15 -12.27
C GLU A 35 10.08 4.37 -12.68
N VAL A 36 8.88 4.93 -12.45
CA VAL A 36 7.61 4.28 -12.78
C VAL A 36 6.86 5.05 -13.87
N GLN A 37 6.15 4.30 -14.71
CA GLN A 37 5.39 4.82 -15.85
C GLN A 37 3.89 4.91 -15.55
N ARG A 38 3.39 4.06 -14.66
CA ARG A 38 1.98 3.96 -14.31
C ARG A 38 1.80 3.68 -12.82
N ILE A 39 0.68 4.16 -12.29
CA ILE A 39 0.26 3.93 -10.90
C ILE A 39 -1.06 3.16 -10.95
N TYR A 40 -1.14 2.09 -10.17
CA TYR A 40 -2.35 1.29 -9.96
C TYR A 40 -2.74 1.37 -8.50
N LEU A 41 -4.04 1.54 -8.23
CA LEU A 41 -4.59 1.54 -6.88
C LEU A 41 -5.35 0.23 -6.64
N SER A 42 -5.16 -0.38 -5.48
CA SER A 42 -5.92 -1.59 -5.10
C SER A 42 -6.16 -1.67 -3.59
N LEU A 43 -7.14 -2.47 -3.17
CA LEU A 43 -7.29 -2.84 -1.77
C LEU A 43 -6.27 -3.93 -1.41
N ASP A 44 -6.33 -5.05 -2.13
CA ASP A 44 -5.49 -6.24 -1.96
C ASP A 44 -4.63 -6.51 -3.19
N VAL A 45 -3.58 -7.31 -3.01
CA VAL A 45 -2.78 -7.84 -4.13
C VAL A 45 -2.94 -9.34 -4.21
N ASP A 46 -3.39 -9.80 -5.38
CA ASP A 46 -3.40 -11.20 -5.74
C ASP A 46 -2.62 -11.46 -7.04
N SER A 47 -2.55 -12.74 -7.42
CA SER A 47 -1.84 -13.13 -8.63
C SER A 47 -2.49 -12.60 -9.91
N VAL A 48 -3.81 -12.43 -9.94
CA VAL A 48 -4.55 -11.99 -11.14
C VAL A 48 -4.25 -10.53 -11.40
N LEU A 49 -4.30 -9.70 -10.36
CA LEU A 49 -3.93 -8.29 -10.43
C LEU A 49 -2.51 -8.11 -10.96
N ILE A 50 -1.53 -8.84 -10.41
CA ILE A 50 -0.13 -8.70 -10.87
C ILE A 50 0.05 -9.13 -12.32
N ASP A 51 -0.77 -10.05 -12.83
CA ASP A 51 -0.72 -10.45 -14.24
C ASP A 51 -1.22 -9.30 -15.15
N GLU A 52 -2.19 -8.49 -14.71
CA GLU A 52 -2.76 -7.34 -15.44
C GLU A 52 -1.94 -6.04 -15.33
N VAL A 53 -1.25 -5.81 -14.20
CA VAL A 53 -0.45 -4.60 -13.98
C VAL A 53 0.73 -4.56 -14.95
N GLU A 54 0.95 -3.46 -15.66
CA GLU A 54 2.05 -3.36 -16.63
C GLU A 54 3.42 -3.29 -15.94
N SER A 55 4.50 -3.67 -16.64
CA SER A 55 5.86 -3.58 -16.10
C SER A 55 6.29 -2.13 -15.82
N ASN A 56 7.24 -1.91 -14.91
CA ASN A 56 7.69 -0.59 -14.47
C ASN A 56 6.55 0.29 -13.91
N SER A 57 5.70 -0.32 -13.09
CA SER A 57 4.55 0.34 -12.46
C SER A 57 4.70 0.40 -10.95
N LEU A 58 4.02 1.37 -10.34
CA LEU A 58 3.81 1.43 -8.90
C LEU A 58 2.41 0.93 -8.55
N LEU A 59 2.33 -0.02 -7.62
CA LEU A 59 1.09 -0.35 -6.92
C LEU A 59 1.01 0.44 -5.61
N ILE A 60 -0.09 1.15 -5.40
CA ILE A 60 -0.43 1.72 -4.09
C ILE A 60 -1.61 0.90 -3.57
N VAL A 61 -1.44 0.27 -2.42
CA VAL A 61 -2.42 -0.66 -1.87
C VAL A 61 -2.82 -0.32 -0.46
N HIS A 62 -4.03 -0.69 -0.05
CA HIS A 62 -4.45 -0.52 1.33
C HIS A 62 -3.85 -1.61 2.23
N HIS A 63 -4.05 -2.89 1.90
CA HIS A 63 -3.56 -3.99 2.72
C HIS A 63 -2.09 -4.33 2.41
N PRO A 64 -1.18 -4.33 3.40
CA PRO A 64 0.23 -4.66 3.18
C PRO A 64 0.43 -6.09 2.68
N LEU A 65 1.00 -6.25 1.48
CA LEU A 65 1.36 -7.58 0.95
C LEU A 65 2.35 -8.32 1.87
N ILE A 66 3.31 -7.58 2.43
CA ILE A 66 4.21 -8.05 3.47
C ILE A 66 3.67 -7.53 4.80
N PHE A 67 2.82 -8.30 5.47
CA PHE A 67 2.26 -7.88 6.77
C PHE A 67 3.16 -8.22 7.96
N LYS A 68 3.93 -9.30 7.85
CA LYS A 68 4.93 -9.73 8.85
C LYS A 68 6.25 -10.03 8.15
N GLY A 69 7.36 -9.85 8.87
CA GLY A 69 8.69 -10.12 8.34
C GLY A 69 8.82 -11.51 7.71
N LEU A 70 9.32 -11.57 6.48
CA LEU A 70 9.50 -12.81 5.72
C LEU A 70 10.76 -13.54 6.17
N LYS A 71 10.62 -14.81 6.56
CA LYS A 71 11.77 -15.67 6.93
C LYS A 71 12.50 -16.26 5.72
N ASN A 72 11.83 -16.35 4.56
CA ASN A 72 12.39 -16.80 3.29
C ASN A 72 11.50 -16.29 2.13
N LEU A 73 12.02 -16.40 0.90
CA LEU A 73 11.32 -16.08 -0.35
C LEU A 73 11.06 -17.34 -1.20
N ASN A 74 10.44 -18.37 -0.60
CA ASN A 74 10.05 -19.55 -1.36
C ASN A 74 8.89 -19.22 -2.32
N SER A 75 9.21 -19.07 -3.61
CA SER A 75 8.26 -18.62 -4.64
C SER A 75 7.08 -19.56 -4.94
N THR A 76 6.95 -20.69 -4.25
CA THR A 76 5.75 -21.54 -4.29
C THR A 76 4.70 -21.17 -3.24
N ARG A 77 5.01 -20.22 -2.33
CA ARG A 77 4.15 -19.82 -1.21
C ARG A 77 3.79 -18.33 -1.25
N TYR A 78 2.63 -17.99 -0.72
CA TYR A 78 2.23 -16.60 -0.46
C TYR A 78 3.05 -15.99 0.70
N PRO A 79 3.43 -14.69 0.64
CA PRO A 79 3.28 -13.77 -0.50
C PRO A 79 4.44 -13.84 -1.52
N SER A 80 5.42 -14.72 -1.31
CA SER A 80 6.65 -14.80 -2.13
C SER A 80 6.41 -15.13 -3.61
N ASN A 81 5.37 -15.90 -3.94
CA ASN A 81 4.96 -16.17 -5.31
C ASN A 81 4.54 -14.90 -6.06
N ILE A 82 3.83 -13.99 -5.39
CA ILE A 82 3.40 -12.69 -5.92
C ILE A 82 4.61 -11.75 -6.03
N ILE A 83 5.41 -11.64 -4.98
CA ILE A 83 6.63 -10.81 -4.96
C ILE A 83 7.56 -11.18 -6.12
N LYS A 84 7.75 -12.48 -6.40
CA LYS A 84 8.54 -12.92 -7.55
C LYS A 84 8.00 -12.40 -8.89
N LYS A 85 6.68 -12.37 -9.08
CA LYS A 85 6.08 -11.83 -10.30
C LYS A 85 6.29 -10.33 -10.40
N MET A 86 6.11 -9.61 -9.30
CA MET A 86 6.33 -8.16 -9.23
C MET A 86 7.78 -7.80 -9.58
N ILE A 87 8.75 -8.47 -8.96
CA ILE A 87 10.19 -8.25 -9.23
C ILE A 87 10.51 -8.49 -10.72
N LYS A 88 9.92 -9.53 -11.34
CA LYS A 88 10.15 -9.81 -12.77
C LYS A 88 9.55 -8.78 -13.73
N LYS A 89 8.59 -7.99 -13.25
CA LYS A 89 7.92 -6.94 -14.02
C LYS A 89 8.41 -5.55 -13.58
N ASP A 90 9.42 -5.46 -12.72
CA ASP A 90 9.89 -4.20 -12.14
C ASP A 90 8.73 -3.39 -11.51
N ILE A 91 7.84 -4.09 -10.79
CA ILE A 91 6.71 -3.46 -10.10
C ILE A 91 7.11 -3.12 -8.67
N SER A 92 7.00 -1.84 -8.33
CA SER A 92 7.10 -1.32 -6.96
C SER A 92 5.76 -1.38 -6.23
N LEU A 93 5.77 -1.44 -4.90
CA LEU A 93 4.57 -1.43 -4.07
C LEU A 93 4.72 -0.59 -2.81
N ILE A 94 3.79 0.34 -2.63
CA ILE A 94 3.59 1.12 -1.40
C ILE A 94 2.27 0.68 -0.75
N ALA A 95 2.29 0.43 0.56
CA ALA A 95 1.09 0.18 1.35
C ALA A 95 0.69 1.42 2.16
N MET A 96 -0.60 1.76 2.15
CA MET A 96 -1.22 2.80 2.96
C MET A 96 -2.37 2.17 3.77
N HIS A 97 -2.02 1.63 4.94
CA HIS A 97 -2.93 0.81 5.73
C HIS A 97 -3.52 1.63 6.89
N THR A 98 -3.06 1.41 8.12
CA THR A 98 -3.69 2.03 9.30
C THR A 98 -3.50 3.54 9.38
N ASN A 99 -2.43 4.09 8.79
CA ASN A 99 -2.28 5.54 8.65
C ASN A 99 -3.43 6.13 7.82
N PHE A 100 -3.85 5.44 6.76
CA PHE A 100 -4.95 5.88 5.89
C PHE A 100 -6.33 5.63 6.50
N ASP A 101 -6.48 4.56 7.30
CA ASP A 101 -7.67 4.32 8.13
C ASP A 101 -7.95 5.48 9.08
N LYS A 102 -6.92 5.94 9.78
CA LYS A 102 -7.01 7.02 10.77
C LYS A 102 -7.34 8.37 10.15
N THR A 103 -6.82 8.64 8.96
CA THR A 103 -6.86 9.98 8.36
C THR A 103 -7.98 10.15 7.34
N HIS A 104 -8.32 9.12 6.56
CA HIS A 104 -9.21 9.24 5.40
C HIS A 104 -10.31 8.16 5.37
N LEU A 105 -9.95 6.88 5.35
CA LEU A 105 -10.86 5.81 4.94
C LEU A 105 -12.07 5.69 5.87
N ASN A 106 -11.86 5.62 7.19
CA ASN A 106 -12.97 5.48 8.14
C ASN A 106 -13.90 6.69 8.12
N ARG A 107 -13.35 7.91 8.00
CA ARG A 107 -14.15 9.13 7.88
C ARG A 107 -15.01 9.09 6.62
N TYR A 108 -14.41 8.76 5.48
CA TYR A 108 -15.12 8.68 4.20
C TYR A 108 -16.25 7.65 4.26
N VAL A 109 -16.01 6.46 4.81
CA VAL A 109 -17.06 5.44 4.95
C VAL A 109 -18.18 5.95 5.86
N ALA A 110 -17.84 6.55 7.00
CA ALA A 110 -18.85 7.02 7.94
C ALA A 110 -19.69 8.18 7.38
N THR A 111 -19.09 9.16 6.70
CA THR A 111 -19.82 10.34 6.19
C THR A 111 -20.44 10.09 4.83
N GLU A 112 -19.66 9.61 3.86
CA GLU A 112 -20.09 9.56 2.45
C GLU A 112 -20.84 8.26 2.12
N VAL A 113 -20.46 7.14 2.74
CA VAL A 113 -21.11 5.84 2.46
C VAL A 113 -22.30 5.61 3.39
N LEU A 114 -22.15 5.90 4.69
CA LEU A 114 -23.18 5.64 5.69
C LEU A 114 -24.05 6.86 6.03
N GLY A 115 -23.64 8.07 5.64
CA GLY A 115 -24.44 9.29 5.81
C GLY A 115 -24.41 9.90 7.23
N TYR A 116 -23.44 9.55 8.07
CA TYR A 116 -23.30 10.14 9.40
C TYR A 116 -22.77 11.58 9.31
N GLN A 117 -23.48 12.53 9.94
CA GLN A 117 -23.18 13.96 9.86
C GLN A 117 -22.20 14.45 10.94
N ASN A 118 -22.10 13.74 12.07
CA ASN A 118 -21.32 14.15 13.25
C ASN A 118 -20.32 13.07 13.67
N VAL A 119 -19.42 12.70 12.76
CA VAL A 119 -18.39 11.69 13.04
C VAL A 119 -17.30 12.32 13.88
N VAL A 120 -17.09 11.80 15.09
CA VAL A 120 -15.97 12.14 15.96
C VAL A 120 -14.93 11.04 15.84
N CYS A 121 -13.71 11.41 15.43
CA CYS A 121 -12.56 10.51 15.48
C CYS A 121 -11.85 10.76 16.80
N GLU A 122 -11.99 9.82 17.75
CA GLU A 122 -11.16 9.81 18.95
C GLU A 122 -9.85 9.08 18.63
N GLU A 123 -8.71 9.67 19.01
CA GLU A 123 -7.44 8.96 18.97
C GLU A 123 -7.46 7.89 20.07
N PHE A 124 -7.63 6.63 19.67
CA PHE A 124 -7.45 5.49 20.57
C PHE A 124 -5.94 5.31 20.79
N PHE A 125 -5.43 5.92 21.86
CA PHE A 125 -4.05 5.73 22.34
C PHE A 125 -3.87 4.39 23.05
#